data_AF-A0A4Y7PIQ7-F1
#
_entry.id   AF-A0A4Y7PIQ7-F1
#
_cell.length_a   1.000
_cell.length_b   1.000
_cell.length_c   1.000
_cell.angle_alpha   90.00
_cell.angle_beta   90.00
_cell.angle_gamma   90.00
#
_symmetry.space_group_name_H-M   'P 1'
#
loop_
_entity.id
_entity.type
_entity.pdbx_description
1 polymer ?
#
loop_
_entity_poly.entity_id
_entity_poly.type
_entity_poly.pdbx_seq_one_letter_code
_entity_poly.pdbx_strand_id
1 'polypeptide(L)'
;CQYCIHLVERFAARFPNTKDIIKFVNCLIPKLHLQGHKDDCQYRYSLNYTPGVGRTHGEAIEAGWAESNQTGGSTKEMNEGHREDTLSDFDGDANFLKMQQMSAYTFPAIYCID
;
A
#
# COMPACT_ATOMS: atom_id res chain seq x y z
N CYS A 1 -12.75 3.24 7.86
CA CYS A 1 -14.14 2.74 7.98
C CYS A 1 -15.19 3.69 7.40
N GLN A 2 -15.20 5.00 7.76
CA GLN A 2 -16.21 5.97 7.30
C GLN A 2 -16.40 6.03 5.78
N TYR A 3 -15.30 5.93 5.02
CA TYR A 3 -15.34 6.01 3.56
C TYR A 3 -16.05 4.81 2.90
N CYS A 4 -16.14 3.69 3.62
CA CYS A 4 -16.77 2.47 3.11
C CYS A 4 -18.29 2.49 3.22
N ILE A 5 -18.88 3.36 4.06
CA ILE A 5 -20.31 3.42 4.33
C ILE A 5 -21.10 3.70 3.04
N HIS A 6 -20.64 4.68 2.26
CA HIS A 6 -21.30 5.13 1.03
C HIS A 6 -20.52 4.70 -0.23
N LEU A 7 -19.67 3.67 -0.12
CA LEU A 7 -18.78 3.28 -1.22
C LEU A 7 -19.56 2.87 -2.48
N VAL A 8 -20.56 2.00 -2.32
CA VAL A 8 -21.39 1.51 -3.43
C VAL A 8 -22.19 2.65 -4.06
N GLU A 9 -22.78 3.54 -3.25
CA GLU A 9 -23.55 4.68 -3.72
C GLU A 9 -22.69 5.66 -4.53
N ARG A 10 -21.49 5.97 -4.04
CA ARG A 10 -20.53 6.86 -4.73
C ARG A 10 -20.07 6.26 -6.06
N PHE A 11 -19.81 4.96 -6.08
CA PHE A 11 -19.46 4.25 -7.31
C PHE A 11 -20.63 4.19 -8.28
N ALA A 12 -21.85 3.93 -7.83
CA ALA A 12 -23.03 3.98 -8.70
C ALA A 12 -23.22 5.36 -9.34
N ALA A 13 -22.96 6.44 -8.60
CA ALA A 13 -23.12 7.82 -9.10
C ALA A 13 -22.03 8.24 -10.10
N ARG A 14 -20.77 7.84 -9.89
CA ARG A 14 -19.62 8.31 -10.70
C ARG A 14 -19.09 7.28 -11.69
N PHE A 15 -19.23 6.00 -11.37
CA PHE A 15 -18.66 4.87 -12.10
C PHE A 15 -19.70 3.73 -12.21
N PRO A 16 -20.84 3.98 -12.89
CA PRO A 16 -21.97 3.04 -12.89
C PRO A 16 -21.60 1.65 -13.42
N ASN A 17 -20.62 1.56 -14.32
CA ASN A 17 -20.15 0.29 -14.89
C ASN A 17 -19.37 -0.59 -13.89
N THR A 18 -18.89 -0.04 -12.78
CA THR A 18 -18.11 -0.77 -11.76
C THR A 18 -18.85 -0.92 -10.43
N LYS A 19 -20.11 -0.46 -10.35
CA LYS A 19 -20.95 -0.50 -9.13
C LYS A 19 -21.19 -1.91 -8.59
N ASP A 20 -21.14 -2.92 -9.44
CA ASP A 20 -21.36 -4.31 -9.03
C ASP A 20 -20.04 -4.97 -8.59
N ILE A 21 -18.91 -4.55 -9.18
CA ILE A 21 -17.58 -5.01 -8.79
C ILE A 21 -17.23 -4.54 -7.38
N ILE A 22 -17.54 -3.27 -7.06
CA ILE A 22 -17.18 -2.68 -5.77
C ILE A 22 -17.81 -3.40 -4.57
N LYS A 23 -18.92 -4.13 -4.77
CA LYS A 23 -19.59 -4.93 -3.73
C LYS A 23 -18.74 -6.11 -3.27
N PHE A 24 -17.78 -6.56 -4.08
CA PHE A 24 -16.85 -7.65 -3.77
C PHE A 24 -15.54 -7.15 -3.16
N VAL A 25 -15.36 -5.84 -2.99
CA VAL A 25 -14.15 -5.28 -2.40
C VAL A 25 -14.25 -5.28 -0.88
N ASN A 26 -13.27 -5.93 -0.24
CA ASN A 26 -13.11 -5.86 1.20
C ASN A 26 -12.39 -4.56 1.58
N CYS A 27 -13.10 -3.68 2.28
CA CYS A 27 -12.48 -2.55 2.93
C CYS A 27 -11.65 -3.03 4.12
N LEU A 28 -10.37 -2.68 4.16
CA LEU A 28 -9.47 -2.91 5.30
C LEU A 28 -8.73 -1.62 5.62
N ILE A 29 -8.14 -1.55 6.81
CA ILE A 29 -7.36 -0.40 7.26
C ILE A 29 -5.91 -0.86 7.49
N PRO A 30 -4.92 -0.15 6.93
CA PRO A 30 -3.51 -0.41 7.21
C PRO A 30 -3.20 -0.37 8.72
N LYS A 31 -2.23 -1.18 9.16
CA LYS A 31 -2.04 -1.49 10.59
C LYS A 31 -1.70 -0.30 11.48
N LEU A 32 -0.90 0.64 10.97
CA LEU A 32 -0.52 1.87 11.68
C LEU A 32 -1.76 2.76 11.87
N HIS A 33 -2.54 2.93 10.80
CA HIS A 33 -3.74 3.76 10.82
C HIS A 33 -4.88 3.15 11.63
N LEU A 34 -4.93 1.82 11.72
CA LEU A 34 -5.99 1.10 12.42
C LEU A 34 -6.15 1.59 13.87
N GLN A 35 -5.06 1.86 14.58
CA GLN A 35 -5.06 2.34 15.97
C GLN A 35 -5.80 3.68 16.15
N GLY A 36 -5.85 4.52 15.12
CA GLY A 36 -6.57 5.80 15.13
C GLY A 36 -8.09 5.67 14.98
N HIS A 37 -8.61 4.46 14.76
CA HIS A 37 -10.04 4.21 14.64
C HIS A 37 -10.67 3.69 15.95
N LYS A 38 -11.99 3.85 16.07
CA LYS A 38 -12.80 3.29 17.16
C LYS A 38 -12.58 1.79 17.36
N ASP A 39 -12.80 1.31 18.58
CA ASP A 39 -12.53 -0.08 19.01
C ASP A 39 -13.13 -1.15 18.08
N ASP A 40 -14.38 -0.96 17.64
CA ASP A 40 -15.05 -1.89 16.73
C ASP A 40 -14.30 -2.05 15.39
N CYS A 41 -13.57 -1.02 14.94
CA CYS A 41 -12.78 -1.10 13.71
C CYS A 41 -11.53 -1.96 13.85
N GLN A 42 -10.95 -2.05 15.06
CA GLN A 42 -9.72 -2.80 15.35
C GLN A 42 -9.83 -4.28 14.97
N TYR A 43 -11.07 -4.80 14.91
CA TYR A 43 -11.35 -6.17 14.53
C TYR A 43 -11.93 -6.27 13.12
N ARG A 44 -12.96 -5.47 12.81
CA ARG A 44 -13.70 -5.55 11.53
C ARG A 44 -12.87 -5.22 10.30
N TYR A 45 -11.91 -4.32 10.41
CA TYR A 45 -11.11 -3.84 9.28
C TYR A 45 -9.65 -4.27 9.37
N SER A 46 -9.35 -5.22 10.26
CA SER A 46 -7.99 -5.67 10.52
C SER A 46 -7.48 -6.61 9.45
N LEU A 47 -6.28 -6.30 8.93
CA LEU A 47 -5.53 -7.21 8.07
C LEU A 47 -5.21 -8.54 8.79
N ASN A 48 -5.04 -8.54 10.11
CA ASN A 48 -4.70 -9.76 10.86
C ASN A 48 -5.86 -10.76 10.94
N TYR A 49 -7.10 -10.29 10.83
CA TYR A 49 -8.31 -11.11 10.93
C TYR A 49 -9.00 -11.34 9.59
N THR A 50 -8.38 -10.93 8.47
CA THR A 50 -8.97 -11.07 7.14
C THR A 50 -8.29 -12.18 6.35
N PRO A 51 -9.03 -13.22 5.92
CA PRO A 51 -8.47 -14.28 5.09
C PRO A 51 -7.93 -13.77 3.74
N GLY A 52 -6.83 -14.36 3.27
CA GLY A 52 -6.31 -14.14 1.92
C GLY A 52 -5.45 -12.88 1.71
N VAL A 53 -5.21 -12.07 2.75
CA VAL A 53 -4.40 -10.83 2.62
C VAL A 53 -2.89 -11.05 2.80
N GLY A 54 -2.48 -12.26 3.20
CA GLY A 54 -1.09 -12.58 3.50
C GLY A 54 -0.54 -11.83 4.72
N ARG A 55 0.76 -11.99 4.99
CA ARG A 55 1.44 -11.28 6.09
C ARG A 55 1.90 -9.90 5.62
N THR A 56 0.96 -8.96 5.54
CA THR A 56 1.22 -7.56 5.17
C THR A 56 0.82 -6.60 6.29
N HIS A 57 1.39 -5.39 6.28
CA HIS A 57 0.96 -4.28 7.13
C HIS A 57 0.11 -3.24 6.37
N GLY A 58 0.08 -3.29 5.03
CA GLY A 58 -0.71 -2.36 4.21
C GLY A 58 -0.15 -0.94 4.09
N GLU A 59 0.99 -0.64 4.72
CA GLU A 59 1.61 0.72 4.76
C GLU A 59 2.67 0.94 3.69
N ALA A 60 2.93 -0.04 2.82
CA ALA A 60 4.06 0.02 1.89
C ALA A 60 4.01 1.24 0.95
N ILE A 61 2.79 1.73 0.65
CA ILE A 61 2.59 2.94 -0.16
C ILE A 61 3.09 4.21 0.55
N GLU A 62 3.00 4.28 1.87
CA GLU A 62 3.43 5.44 2.66
C GLU A 62 4.90 5.34 3.06
N ALA A 63 5.38 4.12 3.37
CA ALA A 63 6.77 3.89 3.74
C ALA A 63 7.76 4.32 2.65
N GLY A 64 7.37 4.19 1.37
CA GLY A 64 8.20 4.64 0.24
C GLY A 64 8.42 6.15 0.18
N TRP A 65 7.54 6.96 0.78
CA TRP A 65 7.66 8.42 0.71
C TRP A 65 8.92 8.95 1.39
N ALA A 66 9.38 8.30 2.45
CA ALA A 66 10.62 8.70 3.11
C ALA A 66 11.84 8.59 2.17
N GLU A 67 11.86 7.57 1.30
CA GLU A 67 12.91 7.40 0.29
C GLU A 67 12.72 8.38 -0.88
N SER A 68 11.51 8.46 -1.45
CA SER A 68 11.25 9.37 -2.57
C SER A 68 11.51 10.83 -2.21
N ASN A 69 11.22 11.26 -0.96
CA ASN A 69 11.49 12.62 -0.50
C ASN A 69 12.96 13.01 -0.54
N GLN A 70 13.90 12.06 -0.39
CA GLN A 70 15.33 12.34 -0.44
C GLN A 70 15.78 12.81 -1.83
N THR A 71 15.07 12.40 -2.89
CA THR A 71 15.34 12.81 -4.27
C THR A 71 14.88 14.25 -4.56
N GLY A 72 14.02 14.83 -3.70
CA GLY A 72 13.42 16.13 -3.94
C GLY A 72 14.44 17.26 -4.03
N GLY A 73 15.51 17.20 -3.23
CA GLY A 73 16.56 18.21 -3.24
C GLY A 73 17.42 18.19 -4.51
N SER A 74 17.83 17.00 -4.96
CA SER A 74 18.69 16.84 -6.13
C SER A 74 17.96 17.06 -7.46
N THR A 75 16.65 16.82 -7.49
CA THR A 75 15.83 16.92 -8.72
C THR A 75 15.16 18.28 -8.91
N LYS A 76 15.28 19.20 -7.94
CA LYS A 76 14.52 20.45 -7.92
C LYS A 76 14.81 21.38 -9.10
N GLU A 77 16.07 21.49 -9.52
CA GLU A 77 16.53 22.42 -10.56
C GLU A 77 16.69 21.73 -11.94
N MET A 78 16.29 20.45 -12.04
CA MET A 78 16.31 19.72 -13.30
C MET A 78 15.18 20.20 -14.23
N ASN A 79 15.41 20.14 -15.54
CA ASN A 79 14.32 20.32 -16.50
C ASN A 79 13.27 19.20 -16.35
N GLU A 80 12.07 19.41 -16.88
CA GLU A 80 10.93 18.51 -16.68
C GLU A 80 11.22 17.06 -17.08
N GLY A 81 11.72 16.83 -18.29
CA GLY A 81 12.02 15.48 -18.78
C GLY A 81 13.13 14.80 -17.98
N HIS A 82 14.23 15.51 -17.71
CA HIS A 82 15.34 14.96 -16.92
C HIS A 82 14.91 14.66 -15.48
N ARG A 83 14.01 15.47 -14.91
CA ARG A 83 13.43 15.21 -13.59
C ARG A 83 12.59 13.94 -13.58
N GLU A 84 11.74 13.74 -14.59
CA GLU A 84 10.93 12.52 -14.72
C GLU A 84 11.79 11.27 -14.87
N ASP A 85 12.78 11.30 -15.76
CA ASP A 85 13.73 10.20 -15.98
C ASP A 85 14.48 9.86 -14.68
N THR A 86 15.00 10.89 -13.99
CA THR A 86 15.74 10.71 -12.74
C THR A 86 14.86 10.09 -11.64
N LEU A 87 13.62 10.55 -11.47
CA LEU A 87 12.70 9.99 -10.48
C LEU A 87 12.34 8.53 -10.82
N SER A 88 12.15 8.23 -12.10
CA SER A 88 11.87 6.87 -12.56
C SER A 88 13.05 5.92 -12.30
N ASP A 89 14.28 6.39 -12.49
CA ASP A 89 15.50 5.63 -12.17
C ASP A 89 15.60 5.34 -10.66
N PHE A 90 15.29 6.32 -9.80
CA PHE A 90 15.26 6.12 -8.34
C PHE A 90 14.21 5.08 -7.92
N ASP A 91 12.99 5.16 -8.45
CA ASP A 91 11.94 4.20 -8.15
C ASP A 91 12.28 2.80 -8.71
N GLY A 92 12.94 2.75 -9.87
CA GLY A 92 13.47 1.54 -10.49
C GLY A 92 14.53 0.85 -9.62
N ASP A 93 15.52 1.61 -9.13
CA ASP A 93 16.54 1.11 -8.21
C ASP A 93 15.94 0.60 -6.90
N ALA A 94 15.00 1.35 -6.31
CA ALA A 94 14.30 0.92 -5.11
C ALA A 94 13.56 -0.41 -5.30
N ASN A 95 12.97 -0.65 -6.48
CA ASN A 95 12.34 -1.92 -6.81
C ASN A 95 13.37 -3.05 -7.00
N PHE A 96 14.50 -2.76 -7.65
CA PHE A 96 15.59 -3.71 -7.82
C PHE A 96 16.18 -4.15 -6.47
N LEU A 97 16.47 -3.21 -5.57
CA LEU A 97 16.98 -3.50 -4.24
C LEU A 97 16.00 -4.35 -3.42
N LYS A 98 14.70 -4.03 -3.48
CA LYS A 98 13.66 -4.87 -2.85
C LYS A 98 13.72 -6.30 -3.40
N MET A 99 13.76 -6.47 -4.72
CA MET A 99 13.83 -7.79 -5.37
C MET A 99 15.06 -8.59 -4.95
N GLN A 100 16.24 -7.97 -4.94
CA GLN A 100 17.49 -8.60 -4.49
C GLN A 100 17.40 -9.05 -3.03
N GLN A 101 16.85 -8.18 -2.17
CA GLN A 101 16.72 -8.44 -0.75
C GLN A 101 15.61 -9.44 -0.39
N MET A 102 14.62 -9.68 -1.25
CA MET A 102 13.57 -10.69 -0.99
C MET A 102 14.17 -12.06 -0.69
N SER A 103 15.29 -12.42 -1.34
CA SER A 103 15.98 -13.69 -1.09
C SER A 103 16.41 -13.84 0.38
N ALA A 104 16.80 -12.76 1.05
CA ALA A 104 17.19 -12.81 2.46
C ALA A 104 16.02 -13.14 3.40
N TYR A 105 14.78 -12.88 2.98
CA TYR A 105 13.58 -13.09 3.80
C TYR A 105 12.82 -14.39 3.49
N THR A 106 13.12 -15.07 2.37
CA THR A 106 12.45 -16.32 1.98
C THR A 106 13.15 -17.58 2.51
N PHE A 107 14.46 -17.55 2.74
CA PHE A 107 15.20 -18.71 3.26
C PHE A 107 15.08 -19.01 4.77
N PRO A 108 14.82 -18.05 5.69
CA PRO A 108 14.68 -18.38 7.12
C PRO A 108 13.33 -19.03 7.48
N ALA A 109 12.31 -18.90 6.61
CA ALA A 109 10.94 -19.30 6.93
C ALA A 109 10.68 -20.82 6.85
N ILE A 110 11.65 -21.62 6.40
CA ILE A 110 11.52 -23.09 6.31
C ILE A 110 11.85 -23.78 7.64
N TYR A 111 12.55 -23.11 8.56
CA TYR A 111 13.01 -23.73 9.83
C TYR A 111 12.19 -23.34 11.08
N CYS A 112 11.07 -22.64 10.93
CA CYS A 112 10.20 -22.25 12.06
C CYS A 112 8.80 -22.86 11.97
N ILE A 113 8.72 -24.13 11.57
CA ILE A 113 7.55 -24.99 11.77
C ILE A 113 8.04 -26.22 12.53
N ASP A 114 8.31 -26.03 13.82
CA ASP A 114 8.28 -27.07 14.87
C ASP A 114 7.58 -26.47 16.09
#